data_AF-A0A1F9YPE8-F1
#
_entry.id   AF-A0A1F9YPE8-F1
#
_cell.length_a   1.000
_cell.length_b   1.000
_cell.length_c   1.000
_cell.angle_alpha   90.00
_cell.angle_beta   90.00
_cell.angle_gamma   90.00
#
_symmetry.space_group_name_H-M   'P 1'
#
loop_
_entity.id
_entity.type
_entity.pdbx_description
1 polymer ?
#
loop_
_entity_poly.entity_id
_entity_poly.type
_entity_poly.pdbx_seq_one_letter_code
_entity_poly.pdbx_strand_id
1 'polypeptide(L)' 'MKRSSRAWKKRGKQRWKWRKKKMRRRKRAQKLRKK' A
#
# COMPACT_ATOMS: atom_id res chain seq x y z
N MET A 1 6.27 4.01 6.85
CA MET A 1 4.79 3.89 6.93
C MET A 1 4.44 3.27 8.26
N LYS A 2 3.94 4.08 9.21
CA LYS A 2 3.39 3.56 10.46
C LYS A 2 2.28 2.55 10.12
N ARG A 3 2.34 1.35 10.72
CA ARG A 3 1.39 0.25 10.48
C ARG A 3 0.42 0.22 11.66
N SER A 4 -0.88 0.29 11.41
CA SER A 4 -1.85 0.01 12.47
C SER A 4 -2.00 -1.49 12.68
N SER A 5 -2.23 -1.92 13.92
CA SER A 5 -2.50 -3.32 14.30
C SER A 5 -3.65 -3.92 13.48
N ARG A 6 -4.63 -3.09 13.11
CA ARG A 6 -5.79 -3.43 12.27
C ARG A 6 -5.43 -3.83 10.83
N ALA A 7 -4.23 -3.52 10.33
CA ALA A 7 -3.78 -3.93 9.00
C ALA A 7 -3.44 -5.43 8.90
N TRP A 8 -3.20 -6.10 10.03
CA TRP A 8 -2.92 -7.53 10.11
C TRP A 8 -4.19 -8.39 10.15
N LYS A 9 -5.33 -7.84 10.60
CA LYS A 9 -6.61 -8.55 10.61
C LYS A 9 -7.15 -8.68 9.18
N LYS A 10 -7.25 -9.92 8.67
CA LYS A 10 -7.76 -10.25 7.32
C LYS A 10 -9.30 -10.19 7.26
N ARG A 11 -9.89 -9.05 7.63
CA ARG A 11 -11.35 -8.82 7.59
C ARG A 11 -11.83 -8.47 6.17
N GLY A 12 -11.87 -9.45 5.27
CA GLY A 12 -12.31 -9.26 3.87
C GLY A 12 -11.43 -8.33 3.02
N LYS A 13 -10.26 -7.94 3.55
CA LYS A 13 -9.31 -7.04 2.89
C LYS A 13 -8.18 -7.82 2.26
N GLN A 14 -7.69 -7.32 1.13
CA GLN A 14 -6.47 -7.84 0.50
C GLN A 14 -5.30 -7.80 1.50
N ARG A 15 -4.47 -8.85 1.51
CA ARG A 15 -3.30 -8.96 2.41
C ARG A 15 -2.44 -7.69 2.34
N TRP A 16 -2.04 -7.19 3.51
CA TRP A 16 -1.30 -5.92 3.62
C TRP A 16 -0.03 -5.86 2.76
N LYS A 17 0.69 -6.99 2.59
CA LYS A 17 1.85 -7.11 1.69
C LYS A 17 1.54 -6.61 0.27
N TRP A 18 0.42 -7.07 -0.30
CA TRP A 18 -0.01 -6.69 -1.65
C TRP A 18 -0.53 -5.26 -1.70
N ARG A 19 -1.27 -4.81 -0.68
CA ARG A 19 -1.71 -3.40 -0.56
C ARG A 19 -0.51 -2.45 -0.54
N LYS A 20 0.55 -2.78 0.22
CA LYS A 20 1.80 -2.02 0.27
C LYS A 20 2.51 -2.00 -1.08
N LYS A 21 2.57 -3.13 -1.81
CA LYS A 21 3.16 -3.19 -3.16
C LYS A 21 2.40 -2.29 -4.15
N LYS A 22 1.07 -2.36 -4.17
CA LYS A 22 0.23 -1.51 -5.04
C LYS A 22 0.42 -0.01 -4.74
N MET A 23 0.46 0.37 -3.46
CA MET A 23 0.75 1.76 -3.06
C MET A 23 2.13 2.24 -3.53
N ARG A 24 3.18 1.43 -3.34
CA ARG A 24 4.54 1.80 -3.77
C ARG A 24 4.61 2.06 -5.28
N ARG A 25 3.95 1.22 -6.08
CA ARG A 25 3.85 1.42 -7.55
C ARG A 25 3.16 2.74 -7.88
N ARG A 26 2.01 3.03 -7.26
CA ARG A 26 1.28 4.30 -7.45
C ARG A 26 2.14 5.52 -7.11
N LYS A 27 2.86 5.51 -5.98
CA LYS A 27 3.74 6.62 -5.60
C LYS A 27 4.91 6.82 -6.58
N ARG A 28 5.49 5.74 -7.09
CA ARG A 28 6.55 5.81 -8.12
C ARG A 28 6.01 6.39 -9.43
N ALA A 29 4.86 5.91 -9.89
CA ALA A 29 4.21 6.44 -11.09
C ALA A 29 3.85 7.92 -10.94
N GLN A 30 3.33 8.33 -9.77
CA GLN A 30 3.07 9.74 -9.49
C GLN A 30 4.34 10.59 -9.47
N LYS A 31 5.46 10.08 -8.93
CA LYS A 31 6.73 10.81 -8.94
C LYS A 31 7.25 11.01 -10.37
N LEU A 32 7.11 10.01 -11.24
CA LEU A 32 7.48 10.12 -12.65
C LEU A 32 6.55 11.06 -13.42
N ARG A 33 5.24 11.05 -13.14
CA ARG A 33 4.27 11.96 -13.78
C ARG A 33 4.40 13.42 -13.34
N LYS A 34 4.99 13.67 -12.16
CA LYS A 34 5.22 15.01 -11.62
C LYS A 34 6.58 15.58 -11.98
N LYS A 35 7.43 14.81 -12.68
CA LYS A 35 8.68 15.27 -13.26
C LYS A 35 8.42 15.57 -14.73
#